data_AF-A0A8J2RA99-F1
#
_entry.id   AF-A0A8J2RA99-F1
#
_cell.length_a   1.000
_cell.length_b   1.000
_cell.length_c   1.000
_cell.angle_alpha   90.00
_cell.angle_beta   90.00
_cell.angle_gamma   90.00
#
_symmetry.space_group_name_H-M   'P 1'
#
loop_
_entity.id
_entity.type
_entity.pdbx_description
1 polymer ?
#
loop_
_entity_poly.entity_id
_entity_poly.type
_entity_poly.pdbx_seq_one_letter_code
_entity_poly.pdbx_strand_id
1 'polypeptide(L)'
;MMMDQTHFGEYLLRQQMLHAASLGGLQPRVSLSAEPPSCEGRLLNGDLWRRFHDIGTEMIITKGGRKLYVGGDPSASDVSCDD
;
A
#
# COMPACT_ATOMS: atom_id res chain seq x y z
N MET A 1 5.97 -7.95 -30.83
CA MET A 1 7.04 -6.95 -30.60
C MET A 1 7.33 -6.94 -29.11
N MET A 2 8.53 -7.32 -28.68
CA MET A 2 8.95 -7.17 -27.28
C MET A 2 9.43 -5.73 -27.08
N MET A 3 8.94 -5.06 -26.04
CA MET A 3 9.46 -3.75 -25.68
C MET A 3 10.85 -3.92 -25.05
N ASP A 4 11.78 -3.05 -25.43
CA ASP A 4 13.09 -2.99 -24.79
C ASP A 4 12.95 -2.56 -23.32
N GLN A 5 13.93 -2.95 -22.48
CA GLN A 5 13.91 -2.69 -21.03
C GLN A 5 13.75 -1.20 -20.69
N THR A 6 14.34 -0.31 -21.49
CA THR A 6 14.22 1.15 -21.30
C THR A 6 12.79 1.65 -21.49
N HIS A 7 12.13 1.16 -22.54
CA HIS A 7 10.78 1.55 -22.90
C HIS A 7 9.75 1.01 -21.91
N PHE A 8 10.03 -0.15 -21.30
CA PHE A 8 9.19 -0.70 -20.24
C PHE A 8 9.19 0.17 -18.98
N GLY A 9 10.35 0.69 -18.58
CA GLY A 9 10.48 1.59 -17.43
C GLY A 9 9.69 2.90 -17.60
N GLU A 10 9.83 3.54 -18.76
CA GLU A 10 9.09 4.78 -19.08
C GLU A 10 7.58 4.55 -19.16
N TYR A 11 7.17 3.41 -19.74
CA TYR A 11 5.77 3.02 -19.79
C TYR A 11 5.16 2.88 -18.40
N LEU A 12 5.86 2.20 -17.47
CA LEU A 12 5.40 2.05 -16.09
C LEU A 12 5.33 3.38 -15.36
N LEU A 13 6.34 4.24 -15.51
CA LEU A 13 6.33 5.57 -14.88
C LEU A 13 5.18 6.43 -15.41
N ARG A 14 4.93 6.41 -16.72
CA ARG A 14 3.79 7.10 -17.33
C ARG A 14 2.45 6.57 -16.81
N GLN A 15 2.32 5.25 -16.68
CA GLN A 15 1.12 4.62 -16.14
C GLN A 15 0.90 4.99 -14.67
N GLN A 16 1.96 5.03 -13.86
CA GLN A 16 1.90 5.48 -12.46
C GLN A 16 1.43 6.94 -12.35
N MET A 17 1.99 7.83 -13.16
CA MET A 17 1.60 9.25 -13.16
C MET A 17 0.13 9.45 -13.56
N LEU A 18 -0.36 8.69 -14.54
CA LEU A 18 -1.77 8.72 -14.94
C LEU A 18 -2.70 8.22 -13.83
N HIS A 19 -2.33 7.15 -13.13
CA HIS A 19 -3.10 6.64 -12.00
C HIS A 19 -3.11 7.64 -10.82
N ALA A 20 -1.98 8.25 -10.49
CA ALA A 20 -1.88 9.25 -9.43
C ALA A 20 -2.72 10.51 -9.74
N ALA A 21 -2.72 10.98 -10.99
CA ALA A 21 -3.57 12.09 -11.42
C ALA A 21 -5.07 11.77 -11.31
N SER A 22 -5.47 10.52 -11.57
CA SER A 22 -6.86 10.06 -11.38
C SER A 22 -7.30 10.05 -9.91
N LEU A 23 -6.37 9.84 -8.98
CA LEU A 23 -6.64 9.88 -7.55
C LEU A 23 -6.62 11.31 -6.97
N GLY A 24 -6.13 12.31 -7.72
CA GLY A 24 -6.13 13.72 -7.31
C GLY A 24 -7.52 14.35 -7.09
N GLY A 25 -8.60 13.66 -7.51
CA GLY A 25 -9.98 14.03 -7.20
C GLY A 25 -10.51 13.47 -5.87
N LEU A 26 -9.82 12.50 -5.26
CA LEU A 26 -10.11 12.00 -3.92
C LEU A 26 -9.33 12.84 -2.90
N GLN A 27 -9.66 14.13 -2.81
CA GLN A 27 -9.30 14.87 -1.60
C GLN A 27 -9.91 14.12 -0.41
N PRO A 28 -9.13 13.68 0.58
CA PRO A 28 -9.70 13.23 1.84
C PRO A 28 -10.49 14.42 2.38
N ARG A 29 -11.82 14.35 2.33
CA ARG A 29 -12.67 15.34 2.99
C ARG A 29 -12.57 15.08 4.49
N VAL A 30 -11.41 15.33 5.08
CA VAL A 30 -11.26 15.42 6.52
C VAL A 30 -11.94 16.73 6.91
N SER A 31 -13.19 16.64 7.37
CA SER A 31 -13.83 17.76 8.04
C SER A 31 -12.94 18.16 9.22
N LEU A 32 -12.26 19.30 9.11
CA LEU A 32 -11.38 19.89 10.14
C LEU A 32 -12.09 20.29 11.45
N SER A 33 -13.33 19.84 11.67
CA SER A 33 -14.20 20.29 12.76
C SER A 33 -14.57 19.21 13.77
N ALA A 34 -14.21 17.95 13.52
CA ALA A 34 -14.37 16.87 14.48
C ALA A 34 -12.98 16.35 14.82
N GLU A 35 -12.58 16.45 16.08
CA GLU A 35 -11.46 15.66 16.59
C GLU A 35 -11.71 14.22 16.16
N PRO A 36 -10.80 13.60 15.38
CA PRO A 36 -10.98 12.22 15.00
C PRO A 36 -11.10 11.39 16.29
N PRO A 37 -12.04 10.43 16.37
CA PRO A 37 -12.06 9.51 17.49
C PRO A 37 -10.64 8.95 17.67
N SER A 38 -10.18 8.85 18.92
CA SER A 38 -8.86 8.30 19.24
C SER A 38 -8.83 6.81 18.91
N CYS A 39 -8.72 6.50 17.62
CA CYS A 39 -8.56 5.14 17.12
C CYS A 39 -7.09 4.78 17.29
N GLU A 40 -6.80 3.95 18.31
CA GLU A 40 -5.46 3.44 18.54
C GLU A 40 -5.22 2.23 17.61
N GLY A 41 -4.54 2.47 16.49
CA GLY A 41 -4.20 1.43 15.52
C GLY A 41 -2.93 0.67 15.93
N ARG A 42 -3.01 -0.67 16.03
CA ARG A 42 -1.83 -1.52 16.25
C ARG A 42 -1.47 -2.28 14.98
N LEU A 43 -0.21 -2.18 14.57
CA LEU A 43 0.34 -2.97 13.46
C LEU A 43 0.46 -4.44 13.87
N LEU A 44 -0.23 -5.32 13.15
CA LEU A 44 -0.02 -6.76 13.26
C LEU A 44 1.41 -7.09 12.82
N ASN A 45 2.07 -7.98 13.57
CA ASN A 45 3.46 -8.39 13.32
C ASN A 45 4.44 -7.20 13.22
N GLY A 46 4.28 -6.20 14.10
CA GLY A 46 5.11 -4.99 14.12
C GLY A 46 6.62 -5.25 14.18
N ASP A 47 7.06 -6.34 14.82
CA ASP A 47 8.48 -6.74 14.84
C ASP A 47 9.01 -7.12 13.46
N LEU A 48 8.18 -7.75 12.64
CA LEU A 48 8.55 -8.12 11.27
C LEU A 48 8.67 -6.86 10.41
N TRP A 49 7.71 -5.94 10.53
CA TRP A 49 7.74 -4.66 9.85
C TRP A 49 8.96 -3.82 10.22
N ARG A 50 9.37 -3.82 11.50
CA ARG A 50 10.60 -3.15 11.94
C ARG A 50 11.84 -3.74 11.27
N ARG A 51 11.96 -5.07 11.17
CA ARG A 51 13.10 -5.70 10.50
C ARG A 51 13.16 -5.37 9.01
N PHE A 52 12.02 -5.34 8.31
CA PHE A 52 11.98 -4.89 6.91
C PHE A 52 12.41 -3.43 6.78
N HIS A 53 11.95 -2.56 7.69
CA HIS A 53 12.35 -1.16 7.72
C HIS A 53 13.86 -0.98 7.95
N ASP A 54 14.44 -1.73 8.89
CA ASP A 54 15.86 -1.61 9.25
C ASP A 54 16.81 -1.96 8.09
N ILE A 55 16.39 -2.88 7.20
CA ILE A 55 17.17 -3.31 6.03
C ILE A 55 16.87 -2.43 4.80
N GLY A 56 15.70 -1.77 4.78
CA GLY A 56 15.14 -1.09 3.62
C GLY A 56 14.02 -1.92 2.99
N THR A 57 12.77 -1.52 3.24
CA THR A 57 11.60 -2.23 2.71
C THR A 57 11.51 -2.07 1.19
N GLU A 58 11.74 -3.16 0.46
CA GLU A 58 11.55 -3.21 -1.00
C GLU A 58 10.26 -3.95 -1.37
N MET A 59 9.62 -3.54 -2.46
CA MET A 59 8.34 -4.10 -2.91
C MET A 59 8.41 -4.51 -4.38
N ILE A 60 8.02 -5.75 -4.67
CA ILE A 60 7.99 -6.26 -6.04
C ILE A 60 6.69 -5.85 -6.72
N ILE A 61 6.81 -5.12 -7.83
CA ILE A 61 5.68 -4.73 -8.69
C ILE A 61 5.70 -5.60 -9.95
N THR A 62 4.53 -6.10 -10.38
CA THR A 62 4.38 -6.79 -11.68
C THR A 62 3.21 -6.25 -12.48
N LYS A 63 3.22 -6.51 -13.79
CA LYS A 63 2.13 -6.15 -14.70
C LYS A 63 0.76 -6.68 -14.25
N GLY A 64 0.72 -7.89 -13.67
CA GLY A 64 -0.50 -8.49 -13.13
C GLY A 64 -0.87 -8.03 -11.71
N GLY A 65 -0.04 -7.19 -11.09
CA GLY A 65 -0.12 -6.87 -9.67
C GLY A 65 0.46 -7.97 -8.78
N ARG A 66 0.95 -7.57 -7.60
CA ARG A 66 1.32 -8.47 -6.50
C ARG A 66 0.70 -7.97 -5.21
N LYS A 67 0.26 -8.90 -4.37
CA LYS A 67 -0.16 -8.61 -3.00
C LYS A 67 1.08 -8.45 -2.14
N LEU A 68 1.04 -7.49 -1.21
CA LEU A 68 2.05 -7.38 -0.17
C LEU A 68 1.87 -8.53 0.79
N TYR A 69 2.94 -9.29 0.98
CA TYR A 69 2.96 -10.38 1.94
C TYR A 69 4.00 -10.05 3.00
N VAL A 70 3.50 -9.63 4.17
CA VAL A 70 4.32 -9.43 5.36
C VAL A 70 3.73 -10.31 6.45
N GLY A 71 4.06 -11.60 6.35
CA GLY A 71 3.80 -12.61 7.38
C GLY A 71 2.36 -12.68 7.90
N GLY A 72 1.36 -12.69 7.02
CA GLY A 72 -0.03 -12.87 7.46
C GLY A 72 -0.22 -14.24 8.13
N ASP A 73 -0.85 -14.26 9.29
CA ASP A 73 -1.28 -15.48 9.97
C ASP A 73 -2.39 -16.12 9.11
N PRO A 74 -2.22 -17.36 8.58
CA PRO A 74 -3.20 -17.96 7.68
C PRO A 74 -4.58 -18.18 8.31
N SER A 75 -4.75 -17.98 9.61
CA SER A 75 -6.03 -18.11 10.33
C SER A 75 -6.76 -16.81 10.64
N ALA A 76 -6.22 -15.63 10.29
CA ALA A 76 -6.85 -14.34 10.59
C ALA A 76 -7.94 -13.97 9.56
N SER A 77 -8.88 -14.87 9.32
CA SER A 77 -10.25 -14.51 8.93
C SER A 77 -11.03 -14.31 10.22
N ASP A 78 -11.77 -13.21 10.33
CA ASP A 78 -12.61 -12.82 11.48
C ASP A 78 -11.90 -11.99 12.56
N VAL A 79 -11.50 -10.77 12.20
CA VAL A 79 -11.53 -9.67 13.17
C VAL A 79 -12.95 -9.11 13.16
N SER A 80 -13.74 -9.54 14.15
CA SER A 80 -14.95 -8.84 14.60
C SER A 80 -14.54 -7.45 15.10
N CYS A 81 -15.23 -6.42 14.65
CA CYS A 81 -15.26 -5.14 15.35
C CYS A 81 -16.43 -5.19 16.34
N ASP A 82 -16.15 -5.45 17.62
CA ASP A 82 -16.93 -4.95 18.77
C ASP A 82 -16.29 -3.59 19.14
N ASP A 83 -16.98 -2.49 19.45
CA ASP A 83 -18.29 -2.23 20.08
C ASP A 83 -19.01 -1.05 19.37
#